data_AF-A0A9W4RF47-F1
#
_entry.id   AF-A0A9W4RF47-F1
#
_cell.length_a   1.000
_cell.length_b   1.000
_cell.length_c   1.000
_cell.angle_alpha   90.00
_cell.angle_beta   90.00
_cell.angle_gamma   90.00
#
_symmetry.space_group_name_H-M   'P 1'
#
loop_
_entity.id
_entity.type
_entity.pdbx_description
1 polymer ?
#
loop_
_entity_poly.entity_id
_entity_poly.type
_entity_poly.pdbx_seq_one_letter_code
_entity_poly.pdbx_strand_id
1 'polypeptide(L)'
;MMTAANDARRITGVALRLADGSMVALPAPFRHHHLFSMSALLGIDPDSIGHTPGFTTDLGVFVDRAAAMGIVKASGQRMRNESAQHELFSEDLW
;
A
#
# COMPACT_ATOMS: atom_id res chain seq x y z
N MET A 1 21.69 -9.60 -9.68
CA MET A 1 20.36 -10.05 -9.22
C MET A 1 19.63 -8.79 -8.75
N MET A 2 18.84 -8.16 -9.62
CA MET A 2 18.05 -6.95 -9.29
C MET A 2 16.70 -7.42 -8.75
N THR A 3 16.34 -7.00 -7.55
CA THR A 3 15.07 -7.32 -6.90
C THR A 3 13.93 -6.55 -7.58
N ALA A 4 12.77 -7.19 -7.72
CA ALA A 4 11.56 -6.67 -8.39
C ALA A 4 11.07 -5.30 -7.88
N ALA A 5 11.56 -4.81 -6.74
CA ALA A 5 11.26 -3.49 -6.21
C ALA A 5 11.75 -2.33 -7.09
N ASN A 6 12.76 -2.54 -7.94
CA ASN A 6 13.36 -1.46 -8.75
C ASN A 6 12.58 -1.11 -10.03
N ASP A 7 11.64 -1.97 -10.46
CA ASP A 7 10.82 -1.73 -11.67
C ASP A 7 9.41 -1.19 -11.36
N ALA A 8 8.98 -1.23 -10.10
CA ALA A 8 7.72 -0.63 -9.67
C ALA A 8 7.81 0.89 -9.80
N ARG A 9 6.97 1.48 -10.66
CA ARG A 9 7.13 2.89 -11.01
C ARG A 9 6.21 3.79 -10.22
N ARG A 10 5.07 3.29 -9.74
CA ARG A 10 4.06 4.14 -9.06
C ARG A 10 3.24 3.36 -8.04
N ILE A 11 2.75 4.08 -7.03
CA ILE A 11 1.74 3.61 -6.08
C ILE A 11 0.35 3.83 -6.66
N THR A 12 -0.44 2.77 -6.75
CA THR A 12 -1.76 2.78 -7.41
C THR A 12 -2.93 2.46 -6.48
N GLY A 13 -2.67 1.97 -5.27
CA GLY A 13 -3.72 1.61 -4.32
C GLY A 13 -3.18 1.27 -2.94
N VAL A 14 -4.10 1.09 -2.00
CA VAL A 14 -3.79 0.62 -0.64
C VAL A 14 -3.86 -0.90 -0.59
N ALA A 15 -3.06 -1.50 0.30
CA ALA A 15 -3.05 -2.94 0.54
C ALA A 15 -2.86 -3.30 2.01
N LEU A 16 -3.38 -4.47 2.40
CA LEU A 16 -3.01 -5.22 3.59
C LEU A 16 -2.38 -6.54 3.13
N ARG A 17 -1.17 -6.84 3.60
CA ARG A 17 -0.60 -8.20 3.50
C ARG A 17 -0.93 -8.94 4.80
N LEU A 18 -1.68 -10.02 4.71
CA LEU A 18 -2.06 -10.84 5.85
C LEU A 18 -0.93 -11.81 6.22
N ALA A 19 -0.90 -12.28 7.47
CA ALA A 19 0.13 -13.18 7.98
C ALA A 19 0.16 -14.55 7.26
N ASP A 20 -0.95 -14.96 6.66
CA ASP A 20 -1.07 -16.17 5.83
C ASP A 20 -0.52 -15.99 4.40
N GLY A 21 0.00 -14.79 4.07
CA GLY A 21 0.56 -14.46 2.76
C GLY A 21 -0.46 -13.94 1.75
N SER A 22 -1.75 -13.95 2.07
CA SER A 22 -2.78 -13.34 1.22
C SER A 22 -2.71 -11.81 1.27
N MET A 23 -3.32 -11.18 0.27
CA MET A 23 -3.33 -9.72 0.14
C MET A 23 -4.75 -9.23 -0.15
N VAL A 24 -5.18 -8.22 0.60
CA VAL A 24 -6.39 -7.45 0.31
C VAL A 24 -5.95 -6.09 -0.21
N ALA A 25 -6.47 -5.67 -1.37
CA ALA A 25 -6.08 -4.40 -1.99
C ALA A 25 -7.26 -3.68 -2.63
N LEU A 26 -7.20 -2.36 -2.64
CA LEU A 26 -8.17 -1.48 -3.30
C LEU A 26 -7.41 -0.37 -4.05
N PRO A 27 -7.87 0.05 -5.25
CA PRO A 27 -7.21 1.12 -6.00
C PRO A 27 -7.37 2.46 -5.30
N ALA A 28 -6.53 3.44 -5.63
CA ALA A 28 -6.78 4.82 -5.23
C ALA A 28 -8.17 5.29 -5.75
N PRO A 29 -8.92 6.13 -5.01
CA PRO A 29 -8.53 6.83 -3.79
C PRO A 29 -8.99 6.13 -2.49
N PHE A 30 -9.21 4.80 -2.50
CA PHE A 30 -9.51 4.09 -1.26
C PHE A 30 -8.35 4.22 -0.25
N ARG A 31 -8.68 4.06 1.02
CA ARG A 31 -7.77 4.24 2.18
C ARG A 31 -7.72 2.98 3.00
N HIS A 32 -6.72 2.80 3.87
CA HIS A 32 -6.59 1.57 4.66
C HIS A 32 -7.86 1.24 5.46
N HIS A 33 -8.58 2.21 6.01
CA HIS A 33 -9.86 1.94 6.70
C HIS A 33 -10.91 1.26 5.81
N HIS A 34 -10.92 1.55 4.50
CA HIS A 34 -11.82 0.87 3.55
C HIS A 34 -11.46 -0.60 3.36
N LEU A 35 -10.18 -0.97 3.51
CA LEU A 35 -9.76 -2.38 3.46
C LEU A 35 -10.33 -3.16 4.63
N PHE A 36 -10.40 -2.57 5.83
CA PHE A 36 -11.03 -3.23 6.98
C PHE A 36 -12.53 -3.42 6.77
N SER A 37 -13.24 -2.40 6.27
CA SER A 37 -14.66 -2.54 5.93
C SER A 37 -14.90 -3.61 4.86
N MET A 38 -14.07 -3.65 3.81
CA MET A 38 -14.16 -4.68 2.77
C MET A 38 -13.83 -6.08 3.32
N SER A 39 -12.81 -6.20 4.16
CA SER A 39 -12.43 -7.48 4.77
C SER A 39 -13.58 -8.02 5.63
N ALA A 40 -14.20 -7.16 6.44
CA ALA A 40 -15.36 -7.53 7.25
C ALA A 40 -16.54 -8.03 6.39
N LEU A 41 -16.81 -7.40 5.25
CA LEU A 41 -17.84 -7.86 4.30
C LEU A 41 -17.52 -9.23 3.69
N LEU A 42 -16.24 -9.55 3.54
CA LEU A 42 -15.76 -10.84 3.02
C LEU A 42 -15.61 -11.91 4.11
N GLY A 43 -15.94 -11.59 5.37
CA GLY A 43 -15.74 -12.50 6.51
C GLY A 43 -14.26 -12.70 6.87
N ILE A 44 -13.40 -11.78 6.47
CA ILE A 44 -11.98 -11.75 6.81
C ILE A 44 -11.80 -10.76 7.96
N ASP A 45 -11.13 -11.20 9.02
CA ASP A 45 -10.69 -10.35 10.13
C ASP A 45 -9.17 -10.15 10.06
N PRO A 46 -8.67 -9.05 9.46
CA PRO A 46 -7.24 -8.79 9.34
C PRO A 46 -6.54 -8.62 10.69
N ASP A 47 -7.25 -8.20 11.73
CA ASP A 47 -6.67 -7.99 13.07
C ASP A 47 -6.45 -9.33 13.77
N SER A 48 -7.41 -10.26 13.64
CA SER A 48 -7.25 -11.62 14.18
C SER A 48 -6.16 -12.43 13.47
N ILE A 49 -6.00 -12.27 12.16
CA ILE A 49 -4.98 -12.97 11.36
C ILE A 49 -3.59 -12.33 11.55
N GLY A 50 -3.55 -11.03 11.85
CA GLY A 50 -2.34 -10.23 11.78
C GLY A 50 -2.07 -9.75 10.35
N HIS A 51 -1.71 -8.47 10.21
CA HIS A 51 -1.54 -7.86 8.91
C HIS A 51 -0.42 -6.79 8.90
N THR A 52 0.12 -6.52 7.72
CA THR A 52 1.03 -5.40 7.45
C THR A 52 0.35 -4.43 6.48
N PRO A 53 0.10 -3.17 6.89
CA PRO A 53 -0.43 -2.17 5.98
C PRO A 53 0.64 -1.70 4.98
N GLY A 54 0.22 -1.49 3.74
CA GLY A 54 1.08 -1.06 2.65
C GLY A 54 0.29 -0.60 1.45
N PHE A 55 0.88 -0.75 0.27
CA PHE A 55 0.33 -0.26 -0.99
C PHE A 55 0.52 -1.28 -2.09
N THR A 56 -0.29 -1.17 -3.15
CA THR A 56 -0.03 -1.83 -4.43
C THR A 56 0.68 -0.88 -5.39
N THR A 57 1.62 -1.43 -6.14
CA THR A 57 2.29 -0.74 -7.24
C THR A 57 1.53 -0.93 -8.56
N ASP A 58 1.92 -0.19 -9.59
CA ASP A 58 1.44 -0.37 -10.98
C ASP A 58 1.72 -1.76 -11.56
N LEU A 59 2.72 -2.47 -11.03
CA LEU A 59 2.99 -3.89 -11.31
C LEU A 59 2.13 -4.88 -10.49
N GLY A 60 1.21 -4.41 -9.65
CA GLY A 60 0.39 -5.25 -8.77
C GLY A 60 1.14 -5.86 -7.58
N VAL A 61 2.33 -5.36 -7.25
CA VAL A 61 3.18 -5.87 -6.17
C VAL A 61 2.86 -5.14 -4.87
N PHE A 62 2.86 -5.87 -3.75
CA PHE A 62 2.77 -5.29 -2.41
C PHE A 62 4.09 -4.61 -2.02
N VAL A 63 4.00 -3.41 -1.48
CA VAL A 63 5.11 -2.72 -0.80
C VAL A 63 4.63 -2.17 0.53
N ASP A 64 5.48 -2.25 1.56
CA ASP A 64 5.18 -1.59 2.84
C ASP A 64 5.27 -0.05 2.72
N ARG A 65 4.95 0.66 3.79
CA ARG A 65 4.86 2.12 3.79
C ARG A 65 6.20 2.82 3.58
N ALA A 66 7.30 2.22 4.05
CA ALA A 66 8.64 2.79 3.88
C ALA A 66 9.13 2.60 2.45
N ALA A 67 8.94 1.39 1.89
CA ALA A 67 9.24 1.12 0.49
C ALA A 67 8.37 1.97 -0.46
N ALA A 68 7.09 2.16 -0.13
CA ALA A 68 6.19 3.02 -0.90
C ALA A 68 6.66 4.49 -0.93
N MET A 69 7.12 5.02 0.21
CA MET A 69 7.74 6.35 0.27
C MET A 69 8.95 6.46 -0.67
N GLY A 70 9.81 5.43 -0.68
CA GLY A 70 10.95 5.34 -1.61
C GLY A 70 10.53 5.40 -3.08
N ILE A 71 9.50 4.62 -3.46
CA ILE A 71 8.97 4.60 -4.83
C ILE A 71 8.38 5.95 -5.22
N VAL A 72 7.62 6.60 -4.35
CA VAL A 72 7.00 7.89 -4.65
C VAL A 72 8.06 8.97 -4.85
N LYS A 73 9.09 9.03 -3.98
CA LYS A 73 10.23 9.93 -4.13
C LYS A 73 11.01 9.67 -5.41
N ALA A 74 11.29 8.41 -5.74
CA ALA A 74 12.06 8.04 -6.93
C ALA A 74 11.31 8.29 -8.25
N SER A 75 9.99 8.10 -8.24
CA SER A 75 9.14 8.24 -9.43
C SER A 75 8.67 9.67 -9.71
N GLY A 76 8.84 10.58 -8.75
CA GLY A 76 8.24 11.92 -8.80
C GLY A 76 6.70 11.87 -8.80
N GLN A 77 6.11 10.82 -8.24
CA GLN A 77 4.65 10.73 -8.10
C GLN A 77 4.16 11.88 -7.20
N ARG A 78 3.18 12.64 -7.71
CA ARG A 78 2.62 13.78 -6.99
C ARG A 78 1.99 13.32 -5.68
N MET A 79 2.32 14.04 -4.61
CA MET A 79 1.77 13.85 -3.28
C MET A 79 0.84 15.01 -2.94
N ARG A 80 -0.21 14.72 -2.17
CA ARG A 80 -1.01 15.73 -1.49
C ARG A 80 -0.22 16.37 -0.35
N ASN A 81 0.60 15.59 0.36
CA ASN A 81 1.45 16.05 1.44
C ASN A 81 2.93 15.85 1.10
N GLU A 82 3.55 16.86 0.50
CA GLU A 82 4.98 16.83 0.16
C GLU A 82 5.91 16.84 1.39
N SER A 83 5.38 17.09 2.59
CA SER A 83 6.16 17.08 3.83
C SER A 83 6.39 15.68 4.40
N ALA A 84 5.72 14.64 3.90
CA ALA A 84 5.89 13.27 4.38
C ALA A 84 7.30 12.74 4.06
N GLN A 85 8.01 12.22 5.08
CA GLN A 85 9.44 11.89 4.94
C GLN A 85 9.81 10.41 5.10
N HIS A 86 9.17 9.71 6.03
CA HIS A 86 9.66 8.40 6.52
C HIS A 86 8.82 7.22 6.05
N GLU A 87 7.51 7.33 6.22
CA GLU A 87 6.55 6.34 5.77
C GLU A 87 5.40 7.05 5.07
N LEU A 88 4.70 6.31 4.22
CA LEU A 88 3.62 6.84 3.42
C LEU A 88 2.25 6.44 3.99
N PHE A 89 1.34 7.40 4.12
CA PHE A 89 -0.08 7.17 4.37
C PHE A 89 -0.87 7.48 3.09
N SER A 90 -2.06 6.87 2.94
CA SER A 90 -2.94 7.16 1.79
C SER A 90 -3.29 8.65 1.68
N GLU A 91 -3.45 9.31 2.83
CA GLU A 91 -3.68 10.73 3.03
C GLU A 91 -2.59 11.62 2.42
N ASP A 92 -1.35 11.12 2.37
CA ASP A 92 -0.24 11.85 1.80
C ASP A 92 -0.28 11.84 0.27
N LEU A 93 -0.94 10.85 -0.33
CA LEU A 93 -1.10 10.76 -1.78
C LEU A 93 -2.39 11.42 -2.26
N TRP A 94 -3.52 11.24 -1.56
CA TRP A 94 -4.84 11.74 -1.95
C TRP A 94 -5.77 12.13 -0.77
#